data_AF-A0A533ZXL3-F1
#
_entry.id   AF-A0A533ZXL3-F1
#
_cell.length_a   1.000
_cell.length_b   1.000
_cell.length_c   1.000
_cell.angle_alpha   90.00
_cell.angle_beta   90.00
_cell.angle_gamma   90.00
#
_symmetry.space_group_name_H-M   'P 1'
#
loop_
_entity.id
_entity.type
_entity.pdbx_description
1 polymer ?
#
loop_
_entity_poly.entity_id
_entity_poly.type
_entity_poly.pdbx_seq_one_letter_code
_entity_poly.pdbx_strand_id
1 'polypeptide(L)'
;MKMLANILIKFRRENKSNYKKDNRASYIIYKIVDQMPDKNIFILQCINTKAIFHLPLSNIVSDGDILYSLHPIQACYVGIEYAKSIKTASFISNKVAKKKINNQSVCRYGKYTLLFQNREKQICFLDKLTDKEFLMDPADIAISQELIQEFDASQAFYIGFLAGVKINRTNRKIKSFEKVYMPPKLKLIMNTNFNVG
;
A
#
# COMPACT_ATOMS: atom_id res chain seq x y z
N MET A 1 12.37 -34.30 -25.77
CA MET A 1 11.61 -33.03 -25.60
C MET A 1 10.12 -33.18 -25.28
N LYS A 2 9.48 -34.36 -25.36
CA LYS A 2 8.05 -34.55 -25.03
C LYS A 2 7.70 -34.45 -23.53
N MET A 3 8.68 -34.62 -22.64
CA MET A 3 8.48 -34.63 -21.18
C MET A 3 8.23 -33.22 -20.61
N LEU A 4 8.93 -32.19 -21.12
CA LEU A 4 8.75 -30.79 -20.70
C LEU A 4 7.41 -30.21 -21.17
N ALA A 5 6.97 -30.58 -22.39
CA ALA A 5 5.65 -30.20 -22.90
C ALA A 5 4.52 -30.76 -22.04
N ASN A 6 4.64 -32.00 -21.57
CA ASN A 6 3.64 -32.62 -20.69
C ASN A 6 3.62 -31.99 -19.29
N ILE A 7 4.76 -31.55 -18.76
CA ILE A 7 4.83 -30.82 -17.48
C ILE A 7 4.14 -29.45 -17.60
N LEU A 8 4.40 -28.72 -18.68
CA LEU A 8 3.75 -27.42 -18.95
C LEU A 8 2.24 -27.56 -19.20
N ILE A 9 1.80 -28.61 -19.89
CA ILE A 9 0.37 -28.90 -20.11
C ILE A 9 -0.32 -29.29 -18.79
N LYS A 10 0.38 -30.00 -17.89
CA LYS A 10 -0.15 -30.38 -16.56
C LYS A 10 -0.28 -29.16 -15.64
N PHE A 11 0.73 -28.28 -15.61
CA PHE A 11 0.68 -26.99 -14.90
C PHE A 11 -0.43 -26.08 -15.45
N ARG A 12 -0.65 -26.08 -16.77
CA ARG A 12 -1.71 -25.29 -17.42
C ARG A 12 -3.10 -25.87 -17.22
N ARG A 13 -3.24 -27.20 -17.00
CA ARG A 13 -4.52 -27.87 -16.69
C ARG A 13 -4.90 -27.76 -15.21
N GLU A 14 -3.93 -27.80 -14.29
CA GLU A 14 -4.21 -27.63 -12.85
C GLU A 14 -4.67 -26.21 -12.51
N ASN A 15 -4.27 -25.20 -13.30
CA ASN A 15 -4.78 -23.83 -13.19
C ASN A 15 -6.13 -23.60 -13.89
N LYS A 16 -6.72 -24.60 -14.55
CA LYS A 16 -7.94 -24.45 -15.38
C LYS A 16 -9.21 -25.05 -14.79
N SER A 17 -9.20 -25.56 -13.56
CA SER A 17 -10.41 -26.08 -12.92
C SER A 17 -10.48 -25.73 -11.43
N ASN A 18 -10.93 -24.50 -11.14
CA ASN A 18 -11.70 -24.18 -9.94
C ASN A 18 -12.32 -22.78 -10.06
N TYR A 19 -13.14 -22.56 -11.09
CA TYR A 19 -14.15 -21.49 -11.03
C TYR A 19 -15.23 -21.94 -10.03
N LYS A 20 -14.90 -21.88 -8.74
CA LYS A 20 -15.88 -22.01 -7.66
C LYS A 20 -16.84 -20.83 -7.80
N LYS A 21 -18.14 -21.17 -7.77
CA LYS A 21 -19.28 -20.25 -7.74
C LYS A 21 -18.94 -19.06 -6.83
N ASP A 22 -18.92 -17.88 -7.43
CA ASP A 22 -18.39 -16.65 -6.85
C ASP A 22 -19.29 -16.21 -5.68
N ASN A 23 -18.95 -16.62 -4.46
CA ASN A 23 -19.72 -16.35 -3.24
C ASN A 23 -19.47 -14.90 -2.77
N ARG A 24 -19.53 -13.91 -3.68
CA ARG A 24 -19.20 -12.49 -3.44
C ARG A 24 -20.02 -11.85 -2.32
N ALA A 25 -21.14 -12.47 -1.92
CA ALA A 25 -22.05 -12.01 -0.88
C ALA A 25 -21.57 -12.26 0.56
N SER A 26 -20.52 -13.08 0.79
CA SER A 26 -20.06 -13.41 2.15
C SER A 26 -18.82 -12.65 2.63
N TYR A 27 -18.33 -11.67 1.85
CA TYR A 27 -17.07 -10.98 2.19
C TYR A 27 -17.30 -9.69 2.97
N ILE A 28 -16.49 -9.51 4.01
CA ILE A 28 -16.44 -8.27 4.78
C ILE A 28 -15.46 -7.33 4.09
N ILE A 29 -15.93 -6.15 3.69
CA ILE A 29 -15.08 -5.14 3.05
C ILE A 29 -14.86 -4.01 4.02
N TYR A 30 -13.62 -3.56 4.12
CA TYR A 30 -13.25 -2.44 4.95
C TYR A 30 -12.79 -1.27 4.08
N LYS A 31 -13.00 -0.04 4.56
CA LYS A 31 -12.39 1.16 4.01
C LYS A 31 -11.83 2.02 5.12
N ILE A 32 -10.70 2.66 4.85
CA ILE A 32 -10.18 3.72 5.71
C ILE A 32 -11.00 4.98 5.42
N VAL A 33 -11.54 5.59 6.47
CA VAL A 33 -12.33 6.82 6.38
C VAL A 33 -11.48 8.02 6.72
N ASP A 34 -10.62 7.89 7.74
CA ASP A 34 -9.80 8.97 8.26
C ASP A 34 -8.63 8.42 9.09
N GLN A 35 -7.69 9.30 9.45
CA GLN A 35 -6.53 9.01 10.29
C GLN A 35 -6.34 10.11 11.34
N MET A 36 -6.16 9.72 12.59
CA MET A 36 -5.73 10.61 13.66
C MET A 36 -4.20 10.75 13.62
N PRO A 37 -3.65 11.91 13.18
CA PRO A 37 -2.21 12.05 12.88
C PRO A 37 -1.33 11.80 14.09
N ASP A 38 -1.74 12.32 15.25
CA ASP A 38 -0.93 12.32 16.48
C ASP A 38 -0.78 10.93 17.11
N LYS A 39 -1.72 10.02 16.82
CA LYS A 39 -1.80 8.70 17.48
C LYS A 39 -1.52 7.53 16.54
N ASN A 40 -1.33 7.80 15.24
CA ASN A 40 -1.21 6.76 14.21
C ASN A 40 -2.38 5.73 14.26
N ILE A 41 -3.57 6.24 14.56
CA ILE A 41 -4.82 5.48 14.64
C ILE A 41 -5.63 5.78 13.38
N PHE A 42 -6.08 4.74 12.70
CA PHE A 42 -6.94 4.83 11.54
C PHE A 42 -8.39 4.55 11.95
N ILE A 43 -9.31 5.27 11.32
CA ILE A 43 -10.74 5.06 11.42
C ILE A 43 -11.15 4.17 10.25
N LEU A 44 -11.57 2.94 10.55
CA LEU A 44 -12.06 1.99 9.55
C LEU A 44 -13.57 1.89 9.60
N GLN A 45 -14.19 1.79 8.43
CA GLN A 45 -15.59 1.45 8.27
C GLN A 45 -15.71 0.06 7.64
N CYS A 46 -16.45 -0.83 8.29
CA CYS A 46 -16.95 -2.04 7.65
C CYS A 46 -18.11 -1.66 6.73
N ILE A 47 -17.94 -1.87 5.42
CA ILE A 47 -18.90 -1.42 4.40
C ILE A 47 -20.24 -2.15 4.55
N ASN A 48 -20.21 -3.44 4.87
CA ASN A 48 -21.41 -4.27 4.94
C ASN A 48 -22.32 -3.90 6.11
N THR A 49 -21.75 -3.54 7.26
CA THR A 49 -22.51 -3.25 8.50
C THR A 49 -22.57 -1.77 8.85
N LYS A 50 -21.83 -0.92 8.14
CA LYS A 50 -21.57 0.50 8.46
C LYS A 50 -20.87 0.74 9.80
N ALA A 51 -20.47 -0.31 10.52
CA ALA A 51 -19.76 -0.20 11.80
C ALA A 51 -18.43 0.53 11.60
N ILE A 52 -18.11 1.43 12.53
CA ILE A 52 -16.88 2.22 12.55
C ILE A 52 -16.07 1.81 13.77
N PHE A 53 -14.77 1.59 13.58
CA PHE A 53 -13.87 1.26 14.67
C PHE A 53 -12.47 1.85 14.42
N HIS A 54 -11.71 1.96 15.49
CA HIS A 54 -10.41 2.61 15.51
C HIS A 54 -9.32 1.56 15.68
N LEU A 55 -8.34 1.51 14.77
CA LEU A 55 -7.21 0.60 14.88
C LEU A 55 -5.89 1.33 14.72
N PRO A 56 -4.86 0.97 15.51
CA PRO A 56 -3.50 1.38 15.21
C PRO A 56 -3.03 0.72 13.91
N LEU A 57 -2.12 1.40 13.19
CA LEU A 57 -1.52 0.90 11.95
C LEU A 57 -0.99 -0.54 12.05
N SER A 58 -0.37 -0.90 13.18
CA SER A 58 0.16 -2.25 13.42
C SER A 58 -0.91 -3.34 13.35
N ASN A 59 -2.13 -3.05 13.81
CA ASN A 59 -3.23 -4.01 13.82
C ASN A 59 -3.80 -4.19 12.41
N ILE A 60 -3.88 -3.12 11.62
CA ILE A 60 -4.30 -3.19 10.22
C ILE A 60 -3.35 -4.08 9.42
N VAL A 61 -2.04 -3.90 9.59
CA VAL A 61 -1.02 -4.67 8.87
C VAL A 61 -0.97 -6.14 9.34
N SER A 62 -1.21 -6.39 10.62
CA SER A 62 -1.18 -7.74 11.18
C SER A 62 -2.46 -8.54 10.90
N ASP A 63 -3.57 -7.86 10.61
CA ASP A 63 -4.84 -8.49 10.26
C ASP A 63 -5.00 -8.57 8.74
N GLY A 64 -4.68 -9.74 8.18
CA GLY A 64 -4.79 -10.01 6.75
C GLY A 64 -6.20 -9.85 6.20
N ASP A 65 -7.25 -10.11 7.00
CA ASP A 65 -8.63 -9.97 6.53
C ASP A 65 -8.96 -8.49 6.33
N ILE A 66 -8.48 -7.62 7.22
CA ILE A 66 -8.61 -6.17 7.05
C ILE A 66 -7.75 -5.71 5.87
N LEU A 67 -6.45 -6.00 5.88
CA LEU A 67 -5.52 -5.50 4.86
C LEU A 67 -5.93 -5.90 3.44
N TYR A 68 -6.27 -7.17 3.22
CA TYR A 68 -6.58 -7.69 1.88
C TYR A 68 -7.96 -7.27 1.38
N SER A 69 -8.83 -6.80 2.27
CA SER A 69 -10.13 -6.26 1.91
C SER A 69 -10.10 -4.78 1.50
N LEU A 70 -9.01 -4.06 1.79
CA LEU A 70 -8.91 -2.64 1.49
C LEU A 70 -8.87 -2.39 -0.02
N HIS A 71 -9.26 -1.18 -0.41
CA HIS A 71 -8.98 -0.70 -1.76
C HIS A 71 -7.44 -0.66 -1.99
N PRO A 72 -6.92 -1.06 -3.16
CA PRO A 72 -5.47 -1.09 -3.42
C PRO A 72 -4.78 0.25 -3.15
N ILE A 73 -5.40 1.37 -3.52
CA ILE A 73 -4.92 2.72 -3.18
C ILE A 73 -4.73 2.90 -1.66
N GLN A 74 -5.70 2.47 -0.85
CA GLN A 74 -5.64 2.57 0.60
C GLN A 74 -4.60 1.61 1.18
N ALA A 75 -4.50 0.39 0.64
CA ALA A 75 -3.49 -0.57 1.05
C ALA A 75 -2.07 -0.06 0.74
N CYS A 76 -1.87 0.57 -0.42
CA CYS A 76 -0.62 1.25 -0.78
C CYS A 76 -0.28 2.36 0.22
N TYR A 77 -1.25 3.21 0.56
CA TYR A 77 -1.07 4.25 1.57
C TYR A 77 -0.66 3.67 2.93
N VAL A 78 -1.34 2.63 3.40
CA VAL A 78 -1.00 1.89 4.62
C VAL A 78 0.44 1.37 4.56
N GLY A 79 0.88 0.86 3.42
CA GLY A 79 2.27 0.42 3.20
C GLY A 79 3.29 1.54 3.37
N ILE A 80 3.01 2.72 2.80
CA ILE A 80 3.87 3.91 2.93
C ILE A 80 3.97 4.35 4.39
N GLU A 81 2.84 4.47 5.10
CA GLU A 81 2.82 4.85 6.50
C GLU A 81 3.53 3.81 7.38
N TYR A 82 3.35 2.52 7.07
CA TYR A 82 4.02 1.44 7.79
C TYR A 82 5.54 1.53 7.66
N ALA A 83 6.04 1.79 6.44
CA ALA A 83 7.46 2.02 6.19
C ALA A 83 8.04 3.23 6.93
N LYS A 84 7.22 4.28 7.19
CA LYS A 84 7.61 5.41 8.04
C LYS A 84 7.74 4.97 9.51
N SER A 85 6.73 4.25 10.03
CA SER A 85 6.69 3.82 11.44
C SER A 85 7.82 2.85 11.85
N ILE A 86 8.26 1.95 10.95
CA ILE A 86 9.36 1.00 11.21
C ILE A 86 10.69 1.71 11.49
N LYS A 87 10.89 2.93 10.99
CA LYS A 87 12.11 3.70 11.25
C LYS A 87 12.12 4.38 12.62
N THR A 88 10.96 4.65 13.20
CA THR A 88 10.80 5.33 14.50
C THR A 88 10.86 4.34 15.66
N ALA A 89 10.44 3.09 15.43
CA ALA A 89 10.57 2.01 16.39
C ALA A 89 11.87 1.23 16.14
N SER A 90 12.90 1.45 16.94
CA SER A 90 14.07 0.57 16.99
C SER A 90 13.63 -0.88 17.19
N PHE A 91 13.77 -1.71 16.16
CA PHE A 91 13.72 -3.18 16.20
C PHE A 91 12.70 -3.78 17.21
N ILE A 92 11.40 -3.51 17.03
CA ILE A 92 10.41 -4.36 17.68
C ILE A 92 10.24 -5.60 16.79
N SER A 93 10.90 -6.67 17.23
CA SER A 93 10.73 -8.05 16.76
C SER A 93 9.32 -8.54 17.10
N ASN A 94 8.31 -8.00 16.41
CA ASN A 94 6.96 -8.53 16.53
C ASN A 94 6.93 -9.87 15.80
N LYS A 95 6.89 -10.94 16.58
CA LYS A 95 6.43 -12.26 16.16
C LYS A 95 5.09 -12.07 15.45
N VAL A 96 5.11 -11.98 14.12
CA VAL A 96 3.91 -12.04 13.30
C VAL A 96 3.33 -13.42 13.57
N ALA A 97 2.27 -13.47 14.38
CA ALA A 97 1.52 -14.69 14.58
C ALA A 97 1.07 -15.15 13.19
N LYS A 98 1.55 -16.32 12.77
CA LYS A 98 1.12 -16.97 11.53
C LYS A 98 -0.35 -17.38 11.70
N LYS A 99 -1.28 -16.43 11.63
CA LYS A 99 -2.68 -16.75 11.38
C LYS A 99 -2.70 -17.41 10.01
N LYS A 100 -3.21 -18.65 9.96
CA LYS A 100 -3.50 -19.35 8.72
C LYS A 100 -4.40 -18.43 7.90
N ILE A 101 -3.84 -17.78 6.88
CA ILE A 101 -4.60 -17.02 5.90
C ILE A 101 -5.53 -18.07 5.29
N ASN A 102 -6.83 -17.97 5.56
CA ASN A 102 -7.80 -18.74 4.80
C ASN A 102 -7.60 -18.29 3.35
N ASN A 103 -7.35 -19.24 2.44
CA ASN A 103 -7.05 -19.04 1.02
C ASN A 103 -8.22 -18.42 0.20
N GLN A 104 -9.08 -17.65 0.84
CA GLN A 104 -10.21 -16.93 0.25
C GLN A 104 -10.01 -15.42 0.40
N SER A 105 -8.81 -14.93 0.08
CA SER A 105 -8.66 -13.52 -0.27
C SER A 105 -9.29 -13.31 -1.64
N VAL A 106 -10.57 -12.94 -1.68
CA VAL A 106 -11.19 -12.48 -2.92
C VAL A 106 -10.58 -11.14 -3.26
N CYS A 107 -9.68 -11.16 -4.22
CA CYS A 107 -9.23 -9.93 -4.80
C CYS A 107 -10.26 -9.40 -5.80
N ARG A 108 -10.80 -8.21 -5.52
CA ARG A 108 -11.62 -7.45 -6.48
C ARG A 108 -10.81 -6.85 -7.63
N TYR A 109 -9.50 -6.76 -7.41
CA TYR A 109 -8.52 -6.14 -8.27
C TYR A 109 -7.48 -7.19 -8.69
N GLY A 110 -6.35 -6.78 -9.27
CA GLY A 110 -5.29 -7.71 -9.65
C GLY A 110 -5.31 -8.08 -11.13
N LYS A 111 -5.60 -7.10 -12.00
CA LYS A 111 -5.20 -7.16 -13.41
C LYS A 111 -3.69 -7.33 -13.52
N TYR A 112 -2.93 -6.61 -12.70
CA TYR A 112 -1.48 -6.79 -12.60
C TYR A 112 -1.11 -7.84 -11.55
N THR A 113 0.06 -8.46 -11.73
CA THR A 113 0.65 -9.35 -10.74
C THR A 113 2.14 -9.11 -10.60
N LEU A 114 2.56 -8.88 -9.36
CA LEU A 114 3.96 -8.77 -9.00
C LEU A 114 4.69 -10.09 -9.28
N LEU A 115 5.81 -10.02 -9.99
CA LEU A 115 6.66 -11.17 -10.27
C LEU A 115 7.87 -11.20 -9.34
N PHE A 116 8.68 -10.13 -9.38
CA PHE A 116 9.91 -10.03 -8.59
C PHE A 116 10.37 -8.58 -8.43
N GLN A 117 11.34 -8.38 -7.55
CA GLN A 117 12.12 -7.15 -7.44
C GLN A 117 13.54 -7.40 -7.93
N ASN A 118 14.05 -6.55 -8.82
CA ASN A 118 15.43 -6.68 -9.32
C ASN A 118 16.46 -6.12 -8.33
N ARG A 119 17.75 -6.28 -8.62
CA ARG A 119 18.85 -5.77 -7.78
C ARG A 119 18.88 -4.23 -7.72
N GLU A 120 18.33 -3.57 -8.73
CA GLU A 120 18.19 -2.12 -8.82
C GLU A 120 16.98 -1.59 -8.03
N LYS A 121 16.25 -2.49 -7.34
CA LYS A 121 15.06 -2.21 -6.52
C LYS A 121 13.83 -1.80 -7.31
N GLN A 122 13.85 -1.97 -8.63
CA GLN A 122 12.67 -1.85 -9.48
C GLN A 122 11.81 -3.11 -9.36
N ILE A 123 10.50 -2.93 -9.55
CA ILE A 123 9.50 -3.97 -9.48
C ILE A 123 9.16 -4.43 -10.90
N CYS A 124 9.21 -5.73 -11.12
CA CYS A 124 8.68 -6.37 -12.31
C CYS A 124 7.26 -6.88 -12.04
N PHE A 125 6.32 -6.55 -12.92
CA PHE A 125 4.94 -7.02 -12.84
C PHE A 125 4.37 -7.33 -14.23
N LEU A 126 3.40 -8.26 -14.24
CA LEU A 126 2.76 -8.78 -15.44
C LEU A 126 1.33 -8.24 -15.57
N ASP A 127 0.94 -7.79 -16.75
CA ASP A 127 -0.46 -7.64 -17.13
C ASP A 127 -1.05 -8.99 -17.52
N LYS A 128 -2.01 -9.50 -16.74
CA LYS A 128 -2.63 -10.81 -17.01
C LYS A 128 -3.40 -10.86 -18.33
N LEU A 129 -3.85 -9.73 -18.85
CA LEU A 129 -4.64 -9.69 -20.09
C LEU A 129 -3.74 -9.69 -21.33
N THR A 130 -2.66 -8.91 -21.30
CA THR A 130 -1.77 -8.73 -22.44
C THR A 130 -0.51 -9.57 -22.39
N ASP A 131 -0.26 -10.22 -21.25
CA ASP A 131 0.97 -10.99 -20.96
C ASP A 131 2.25 -10.15 -21.10
N LYS A 132 2.11 -8.82 -20.97
CA LYS A 132 3.23 -7.87 -21.03
C LYS A 132 3.82 -7.65 -19.65
N GLU A 133 5.15 -7.72 -19.60
CA GLU A 133 5.91 -7.40 -18.40
C GLU A 133 6.30 -5.91 -18.38
N PHE A 134 6.26 -5.33 -17.20
CA PHE A 134 6.64 -3.95 -16.93
C PHE A 134 7.66 -3.93 -15.81
N LEU A 135 8.69 -3.10 -15.97
CA LEU A 135 9.72 -2.87 -14.95
C LEU A 135 9.68 -1.41 -14.55
N MET A 136 9.31 -1.12 -13.30
CA MET A 136 9.10 0.26 -12.84
C MET A 136 9.60 0.47 -11.42
N ASP A 137 9.86 1.73 -11.07
CA ASP A 137 10.19 2.08 -9.70
C ASP A 137 8.96 2.00 -8.78
N PRO A 138 9.07 1.44 -7.56
CA PRO A 138 7.95 1.40 -6.62
C PRO A 138 7.33 2.77 -6.33
N ALA A 139 8.13 3.84 -6.29
CA ALA A 139 7.62 5.18 -6.00
C ALA A 139 6.75 5.71 -7.15
N ASP A 140 7.16 5.47 -8.40
CA ASP A 140 6.41 5.87 -9.59
C ASP A 140 5.08 5.12 -9.67
N ILE A 141 5.10 3.82 -9.34
CA ILE A 141 3.88 3.00 -9.27
C ILE A 141 2.94 3.52 -8.16
N ALA A 142 3.48 3.83 -6.97
CA ALA A 142 2.69 4.26 -5.83
C ALA A 142 2.01 5.63 -6.03
N ILE A 143 2.61 6.52 -6.84
CA ILE A 143 2.05 7.84 -7.18
C ILE A 143 0.93 7.70 -8.23
N SER A 144 1.03 6.72 -9.13
CA SER A 144 0.02 6.49 -10.16
C SER A 144 -1.21 5.76 -9.60
N GLN A 145 -2.28 6.51 -9.35
CA GLN A 145 -3.56 5.93 -8.90
C GLN A 145 -4.16 4.94 -9.91
N GLU A 146 -4.04 5.26 -11.21
CA GLU A 146 -4.51 4.41 -12.31
C GLU A 146 -3.79 3.06 -12.34
N LEU A 147 -2.50 3.05 -11.99
CA LEU A 147 -1.71 1.84 -12.00
C LEU A 147 -1.93 1.03 -10.70
N ILE A 148 -1.92 1.69 -9.54
CA ILE A 148 -2.01 1.01 -8.24
C ILE A 148 -3.39 0.36 -8.02
N GLN A 149 -4.48 0.95 -8.54
CA GLN A 149 -5.83 0.40 -8.41
C GLN A 149 -5.99 -0.95 -9.13
N GLU A 150 -5.10 -1.27 -10.07
CA GLU A 150 -5.14 -2.51 -10.86
C GLU A 150 -4.42 -3.68 -10.19
N PHE A 151 -3.69 -3.44 -9.08
CA PHE A 151 -3.07 -4.48 -8.26
C PHE A 151 -4.04 -5.00 -7.19
N ASP A 152 -3.76 -6.19 -6.66
CA ASP A 152 -4.43 -6.61 -5.43
C ASP A 152 -3.96 -5.79 -4.21
N ALA A 153 -4.76 -5.76 -3.15
CA ALA A 153 -4.45 -4.97 -1.96
C ALA A 153 -3.13 -5.40 -1.29
N SER A 154 -2.79 -6.69 -1.31
CA SER A 154 -1.54 -7.19 -0.71
C SER A 154 -0.31 -6.72 -1.49
N GLN A 155 -0.40 -6.75 -2.82
CA GLN A 155 0.64 -6.29 -3.74
C GLN A 155 0.77 -4.77 -3.68
N ALA A 156 -0.35 -4.05 -3.65
CA ALA A 156 -0.36 -2.60 -3.50
C ALA A 156 0.25 -2.16 -2.17
N PHE A 157 -0.08 -2.85 -1.06
CA PHE A 157 0.59 -2.64 0.23
C PHE A 157 2.10 -2.83 0.13
N TYR A 158 2.56 -3.91 -0.52
CA TYR A 158 3.98 -4.18 -0.69
C TYR A 158 4.69 -3.11 -1.53
N ILE A 159 4.07 -2.67 -2.64
CA ILE A 159 4.55 -1.55 -3.47
C ILE A 159 4.68 -0.28 -2.62
N GLY A 160 3.63 0.07 -1.88
CA GLY A 160 3.62 1.23 -1.00
C GLY A 160 4.70 1.16 0.09
N PHE A 161 4.91 -0.01 0.68
CA PHE A 161 5.99 -0.25 1.63
C PHE A 161 7.37 0.00 1.01
N LEU A 162 7.65 -0.56 -0.17
CA LEU A 162 8.91 -0.36 -0.88
C LEU A 162 9.12 1.12 -1.26
N ALA A 163 8.08 1.79 -1.74
CA ALA A 163 8.09 3.22 -2.05
C ALA A 163 8.42 4.05 -0.80
N GLY A 164 7.74 3.79 0.33
CA GLY A 164 7.97 4.46 1.60
C GLY A 164 9.41 4.25 2.12
N VAL A 165 9.94 3.03 2.02
CA VAL A 165 11.35 2.74 2.38
C VAL A 165 12.31 3.58 1.53
N LYS A 166 12.04 3.73 0.23
CA LYS A 166 12.86 4.51 -0.71
C LYS A 166 12.80 6.00 -0.42
N ILE A 167 11.60 6.58 -0.30
CA ILE A 167 11.38 8.00 0.05
C ILE A 167 12.13 8.35 1.34
N ASN A 168 12.01 7.49 2.35
CA ASN A 168 12.68 7.69 3.62
C ASN A 168 14.22 7.56 3.56
N ARG A 169 14.80 6.97 2.50
CA ARG A 169 16.26 6.91 2.28
C ARG A 169 16.75 8.17 1.56
N THR A 170 16.00 8.67 0.58
CA THR A 170 16.34 9.90 -0.15
C THR A 170 16.36 11.12 0.79
N ASN A 171 15.37 11.25 1.68
CA ASN A 171 15.32 12.32 2.69
C ASN A 171 16.50 12.29 3.68
N ARG A 172 17.23 11.18 3.80
CA ARG A 172 18.45 11.10 4.64
C ARG A 172 19.70 11.55 3.89
N LYS A 173 19.79 11.33 2.57
CA LYS A 173 20.91 11.81 1.76
C LYS A 173 20.91 13.33 1.58
N ILE A 174 19.75 13.97 1.72
CA ILE A 174 19.61 15.43 1.64
C ILE A 174 19.98 16.11 2.99
N LYS A 175 20.15 15.37 4.09
CA LYS A 175 20.58 15.94 5.38
C LYS A 175 22.02 16.46 5.41
N SER A 176 22.79 16.36 4.33
CA SER A 176 24.09 17.06 4.20
C SER A 176 24.00 18.43 3.51
N PHE A 177 22.79 18.90 3.19
CA PHE A 177 22.54 20.29 2.83
C PHE A 177 21.37 20.80 3.66
N GLU A 178 21.62 21.10 4.94
CA GLU A 178 20.78 22.03 5.69
C GLU A 178 20.76 23.37 4.94
N LYS A 179 19.75 23.55 4.09
CA LYS A 179 19.31 24.90 3.74
C LYS A 179 18.83 25.53 5.04
N VAL A 180 19.56 26.54 5.48
CA VAL A 180 19.17 27.50 6.52
C VAL A 180 17.76 28.00 6.19
N TYR A 181 16.76 27.42 6.84
CA TYR A 181 15.39 27.92 6.75
C TYR A 181 15.26 29.01 7.82
N MET A 182 15.44 30.26 7.42
CA MET A 182 15.03 31.39 8.25
C MET A 182 13.50 31.50 8.16
N PRO A 183 12.76 31.39 9.27
CA PRO A 183 11.32 31.63 9.24
C PRO A 183 11.05 33.09 8.84
N PRO A 184 10.01 33.37 8.04
CA PRO A 184 9.69 34.71 7.62
C PRO A 184 9.32 35.56 8.84
N LYS A 185 10.03 36.67 9.04
CA LYS A 185 9.70 37.68 10.04
C LYS A 185 8.56 38.55 9.50
N LEU A 186 7.38 38.40 10.08
CA LEU A 186 6.27 39.32 9.86
C LEU A 186 6.67 40.70 10.42
N LYS A 187 6.60 41.73 9.58
CA LYS A 187 6.66 43.13 10.02
C LYS A 187 5.24 43.66 10.15
N LEU A 188 4.90 44.15 11.33
CA LEU A 188 3.69 44.94 11.55
C LEU A 188 3.87 46.28 10.83
N ILE A 189 3.03 46.53 9.82
CA ILE A 189 2.91 47.85 9.20
C ILE A 189 1.88 48.62 10.03
N MET A 190 2.35 49.63 10.76
CA MET A 190 1.43 50.59 11.40
C MET A 190 0.87 51.50 10.31
N ASN A 191 -0.43 51.40 10.03
CA ASN A 191 -1.14 52.37 9.20
C ASN A 191 -1.26 53.68 9.98
N THR A 192 -0.33 54.61 9.78
CA THR A 192 -0.56 56.02 10.08
C THR A 192 -1.38 56.61 8.96
N ASN A 193 -2.71 56.58 9.10
CA ASN A 193 -3.63 57.53 8.48
C ASN A 193 -5.01 57.37 9.15
N PHE A 194 -5.14 57.98 10.33
CA PHE A 194 -6.43 58.45 10.81
C PHE A 194 -6.36 59.97 10.88
N ASN A 195 -6.79 60.61 9.79
CA ASN A 195 -7.33 61.97 9.86
C ASN A 195 -8.74 61.86 10.44
N VAL A 196 -8.95 62.41 11.62
CA VAL A 196 -10.27 62.78 12.12
C VAL A 196 -10.13 64.07 12.92
N GLY A 197 -10.80 65.13 12.47
CA GLY A 197 -11.07 66.37 13.24
C GLY A 197 -10.13 67.52 12.93
#